data_AF-X1H8S5-F1
#
_entry.id   AF-X1H8S5-F1
#
_cell.length_a   1.000
_cell.length_b   1.000
_cell.length_c   1.000
_cell.angle_alpha   90.00
_cell.angle_beta   90.00
_cell.angle_gamma   90.00
#
_symmetry.space_group_name_H-M   'P 1'
#
loop_
_entity.id
_entity.type
_entity.pdbx_description
1 polymer ?
#
loop_
_entity_poly.entity_id
_entity_poly.type
_entity_poly.pdbx_seq_one_letter_code
_entity_poly.pdbx_strand_id
1 'polypeptide(L)'
;MEKTLVLIKPDAFKRGLVGEIISRFERVGLRLEETKIVNATAEIVGKHYPDDKNWIRSVGKKTVDAHKKYNLNIAEDLGTDD
;
A
#
# COMPACT_ATOMS: atom_id res chain seq x y z
N MET A 1 2.03 25.35 1.57
CA MET A 1 1.82 24.43 0.43
C MET A 1 2.19 23.04 0.91
N GLU A 2 1.26 22.09 0.84
CA GLU A 2 1.46 20.72 1.33
C GLU A 2 1.88 19.79 0.20
N LYS A 3 2.58 18.70 0.55
CA LYS A 3 3.02 17.66 -0.39
C LYS A 3 2.74 16.29 0.23
N THR A 4 2.37 15.33 -0.62
CA THR A 4 2.18 13.94 -0.22
C THR A 4 2.81 13.01 -1.25
N LEU A 5 3.20 11.82 -0.80
CA LEU A 5 3.77 10.78 -1.64
C LEU A 5 2.67 9.79 -2.05
N VAL A 6 2.56 9.53 -3.36
CA VAL A 6 1.70 8.48 -3.90
C VAL A 6 2.58 7.40 -4.50
N LEU A 7 2.34 6.14 -4.11
CA LEU A 7 3.02 4.97 -4.65
C LEU A 7 2.10 4.20 -5.60
N ILE A 8 2.53 4.03 -6.85
CA ILE A 8 1.90 3.12 -7.80
C ILE A 8 2.60 1.77 -7.69
N LYS A 9 1.89 0.77 -7.16
CA LYS A 9 2.44 -0.57 -6.90
C LYS A 9 2.74 -1.34 -8.21
N PRO A 10 3.60 -2.38 -8.18
CA PRO A 10 4.01 -3.11 -9.38
C PRO A 10 2.85 -3.72 -10.17
N ASP A 11 1.77 -4.15 -9.52
CA ASP A 11 0.57 -4.70 -10.15
C ASP A 11 -0.16 -3.64 -11.01
N ALA A 12 -0.37 -2.43 -10.50
CA ALA A 12 -0.99 -1.34 -11.24
C ALA A 12 -0.10 -0.86 -12.41
N PHE A 13 1.22 -0.83 -12.21
CA PHE A 13 2.18 -0.51 -13.25
C PHE A 13 2.14 -1.53 -14.40
N LYS A 14 2.21 -2.83 -14.07
CA LYS A 14 2.13 -3.93 -15.05
C LYS A 14 0.82 -3.92 -15.85
N ARG A 15 -0.26 -3.44 -15.24
CA ARG A 15 -1.58 -3.28 -15.89
C ARG A 15 -1.70 -2.01 -16.74
N GLY A 16 -0.67 -1.17 -16.81
CA GLY A 16 -0.68 0.08 -17.58
C GLY A 16 -1.57 1.18 -16.99
N LEU A 17 -1.87 1.15 -15.68
CA LEU A 17 -2.81 2.08 -15.04
C LEU A 17 -2.21 3.43 -14.63
N VAL A 18 -0.92 3.67 -14.90
CA VAL A 18 -0.20 4.87 -14.44
C VAL A 18 -0.87 6.17 -14.90
N GLY A 19 -1.18 6.29 -16.19
CA GLY A 19 -1.80 7.50 -16.74
C GLY A 19 -3.21 7.77 -16.21
N GLU A 20 -4.00 6.72 -16.03
CA GLU A 20 -5.34 6.81 -15.44
C GLU A 20 -5.29 7.29 -13.98
N ILE A 21 -4.32 6.77 -13.20
CA ILE A 21 -4.14 7.18 -11.81
C ILE A 21 -3.71 8.66 -11.73
N ILE A 22 -2.73 9.09 -12.53
CA ILE A 22 -2.28 10.49 -12.57
C ILE A 22 -3.45 11.41 -12.96
N SER A 23 -4.20 11.04 -14.00
CA SER A 23 -5.34 11.82 -14.48
C SER A 23 -6.40 12.06 -13.40
N ARG A 24 -6.60 11.12 -12.48
CA ARG A 24 -7.54 11.29 -11.36
C ARG A 24 -7.10 12.37 -10.37
N PHE A 25 -5.80 12.43 -10.06
CA PHE A 25 -5.26 13.47 -9.18
C PHE A 25 -5.31 14.85 -9.84
N GLU A 26 -4.94 14.94 -11.11
CA GLU A 26 -4.98 16.20 -11.85
C GLU A 26 -6.41 16.73 -12.02
N ARG A 27 -7.40 15.86 -12.26
CA ARG A 27 -8.82 16.23 -12.37
C ARG A 27 -9.39 16.88 -11.12
N VAL A 28 -8.88 16.56 -9.93
CA VAL A 28 -9.30 17.19 -8.67
C VAL A 28 -8.45 18.41 -8.30
N GLY A 29 -7.56 18.84 -9.20
CA GLY A 29 -6.74 20.04 -9.04
C GLY A 29 -5.42 19.82 -8.29
N LEU A 30 -5.03 18.58 -8.02
CA LEU A 30 -3.72 18.29 -7.45
C LEU A 30 -2.64 18.39 -8.53
N ARG A 31 -1.50 18.98 -8.18
CA ARG A 31 -0.37 19.16 -9.08
C ARG A 31 0.66 18.06 -8.87
N LEU A 32 1.10 17.45 -9.97
CA LEU A 32 2.25 16.55 -9.98
C LEU A 32 3.54 17.37 -9.87
N GLU A 33 4.32 17.14 -8.81
CA GLU A 33 5.58 17.84 -8.56
C GLU A 33 6.79 17.07 -9.11
N GLU A 34 6.86 15.76 -8.83
CA GLU A 34 7.96 14.88 -9.25
C GLU A 34 7.45 13.45 -9.46
N THR A 35 8.11 12.71 -10.37
CA THR A 35 7.89 11.27 -10.56
C THR A 35 9.21 10.53 -10.71
N LYS A 36 9.28 9.34 -10.12
CA LYS A 36 10.43 8.44 -10.29
C LYS A 36 9.96 6.99 -10.38
N ILE A 37 10.40 6.27 -11.41
CA ILE A 37 10.25 4.81 -11.48
C ILE A 37 11.39 4.20 -10.68
N VAL A 38 11.06 3.33 -9.72
CA VAL A 38 12.02 2.70 -8.82
C VAL A 38 11.73 1.20 -8.75
N ASN A 39 12.78 0.40 -8.96
CA ASN A 39 12.78 -1.00 -8.53
C ASN A 39 13.22 -1.03 -7.07
N ALA A 40 12.26 -0.98 -6.15
CA ALA A 40 12.55 -0.86 -4.72
C ALA A 40 13.22 -2.13 -4.18
N THR A 41 14.40 -1.98 -3.56
CA THR A 41 15.06 -3.07 -2.84
C THR A 41 14.37 -3.32 -1.49
N ALA A 42 14.60 -4.49 -0.89
CA ALA A 42 14.08 -4.81 0.44
C ALA A 42 14.49 -3.75 1.49
N GLU A 43 15.70 -3.22 1.40
CA GLU A 43 16.19 -2.15 2.27
C GLU A 43 15.36 -0.85 2.13
N ILE A 44 15.02 -0.45 0.90
CA ILE A 44 14.17 0.73 0.65
C ILE A 44 12.76 0.50 1.22
N VAL A 45 12.21 -0.70 1.04
CA VAL A 45 10.88 -1.06 1.55
C VAL A 45 10.85 -1.04 3.08
N GLY A 46 11.86 -1.62 3.74
CA GLY A 46 11.96 -1.63 5.21
C GLY A 46 12.18 -0.24 5.82
N LYS A 47 12.82 0.69 5.09
CA LYS A 47 12.88 2.10 5.51
C LYS A 47 11.54 2.82 5.35
N HIS A 48 10.70 2.40 4.41
CA HIS A 48 9.42 3.04 4.13
C HIS A 48 8.29 2.58 5.05
N TYR A 49 8.22 1.28 5.34
CA TYR A 49 7.25 0.70 6.28
C TYR A 49 7.95 0.40 7.61
N PRO A 50 7.60 1.11 8.71
CA PRO A 50 8.28 0.92 9.99
C PRO A 50 8.07 -0.49 10.55
N ASP A 51 9.14 -1.11 11.03
CA ASP A 51 9.08 -2.37 11.80
C ASP A 51 8.67 -2.15 13.27
N ASP A 52 7.95 -1.08 13.56
CA ASP A 52 7.46 -0.78 14.89
C ASP A 52 6.41 -1.82 15.33
N LYS A 53 6.57 -2.38 16.53
CA LYS A 53 5.69 -3.44 17.03
C LYS A 53 4.23 -2.99 17.10
N ASN A 54 3.96 -1.72 17.40
CA ASN A 54 2.59 -1.22 17.45
C ASN A 54 2.02 -1.06 16.04
N TRP A 55 2.83 -0.60 15.09
CA TRP A 55 2.44 -0.55 13.67
C TRP A 55 2.09 -1.94 13.14
N ILE A 56 2.97 -2.93 13.33
CA ILE A 56 2.76 -4.32 12.90
C ILE A 56 1.47 -4.89 13.50
N ARG A 57 1.26 -4.73 14.81
CA ARG A 57 0.02 -5.15 15.48
C ARG A 57 -1.22 -4.46 14.93
N SER A 58 -1.13 -3.17 14.60
CA SER A 58 -2.25 -2.41 14.04
C SER A 58 -2.66 -2.91 12.65
N VAL A 59 -1.69 -3.31 11.82
CA VAL A 59 -1.93 -3.88 10.50
C VAL A 59 -2.51 -5.29 10.63
N GLY A 60 -1.91 -6.14 11.46
CA GLY A 60 -2.40 -7.50 11.72
C GLY A 60 -3.84 -7.49 12.24
N LYS A 61 -4.19 -6.59 13.16
CA LYS A 61 -5.55 -6.44 13.67
C LYS A 61 -6.56 -6.14 12.55
N LYS A 62 -6.22 -5.25 11.60
CA LYS A 62 -7.10 -4.96 10.45
C LYS A 62 -7.34 -6.20 9.61
N THR A 63 -6.31 -7.04 9.44
CA THR A 63 -6.43 -8.31 8.72
C THR A 63 -7.37 -9.26 9.46
N VAL A 64 -7.20 -9.46 10.77
CA VAL A 64 -8.08 -10.29 11.60
C VAL A 64 -9.53 -9.80 11.54
N ASP A 65 -9.75 -8.49 11.71
CA ASP A 65 -11.08 -7.89 11.68
C ASP A 65 -11.75 -8.07 10.31
N ALA A 66 -10.99 -7.97 9.22
CA ALA A 66 -11.49 -8.23 7.87
C ALA A 66 -11.92 -9.69 7.67
N HIS A 67 -11.11 -10.66 8.11
CA HIS A 67 -11.46 -12.08 7.98
C HIS A 67 -12.74 -12.40 8.77
N LYS A 68 -12.84 -11.91 10.02
CA LYS A 68 -14.05 -12.04 10.83
C LYS A 68 -15.28 -11.46 10.15
N LYS A 69 -15.15 -10.26 9.56
CA LYS A 69 -16.25 -9.59 8.86
C LYS A 69 -16.77 -10.41 7.67
N TYR A 70 -15.88 -11.07 6.95
CA TYR A 70 -16.23 -11.83 5.73
C TYR A 70 -16.36 -13.34 5.97
N ASN A 71 -16.37 -13.79 7.24
CA ASN A 71 -16.39 -15.21 7.62
C ASN A 71 -15.31 -16.04 6.90
N LEU A 72 -14.10 -15.48 6.77
CA LEU A 72 -12.95 -16.15 6.18
C LEU A 72 -12.10 -16.81 7.28
N ASN A 73 -11.48 -17.95 6.95
CA ASN A 73 -10.60 -18.67 7.86
C ASN A 73 -9.16 -18.13 7.75
N ILE A 74 -8.75 -17.32 8.73
CA ILE A 74 -7.43 -16.71 8.72
C ILE A 74 -6.29 -17.72 8.84
N ALA A 75 -6.48 -18.82 9.57
CA ALA A 75 -5.47 -19.86 9.71
C ALA A 75 -5.23 -20.61 8.39
N GLU A 76 -6.28 -20.76 7.58
CA GLU A 76 -6.16 -21.33 6.23
C GLU A 76 -5.42 -20.39 5.26
N ASP A 77 -5.72 -19.09 5.32
CA ASP A 77 -5.14 -18.10 4.41
C ASP A 77 -3.72 -17.68 4.77
N LEU A 78 -3.40 -17.57 6.08
CA LEU A 78 -2.14 -17.03 6.59
C LEU A 78 -1.28 -18.06 7.33
N GLY A 79 -1.80 -19.28 7.57
CA GLY A 79 -1.10 -20.34 8.29
C GLY A 79 -1.06 -20.18 9.81
N THR A 80 -1.66 -19.12 10.36
CA THR A 80 -1.77 -18.85 11.80
C THR A 80 -2.96 -17.93 12.10
N ASP A 81 -3.56 -18.07 13.27
CA ASP A 81 -4.58 -17.17 13.83
C ASP A 81 -4.12 -16.42 15.09
N ASP A 82 -2.91 -16.76 15.59
CA ASP A 82 -2.18 -16.06 16.66
C ASP A 82 -1.56 -14.72 16.23
#